data_AF-A0ABD1PCP8-F1
#
_entry.id   AF-A0ABD1PCP8-F1
#
_cell.length_a   1.000
_cell.length_b   1.000
_cell.length_c   1.000
_cell.angle_alpha   90.00
_cell.angle_beta   90.00
_cell.angle_gamma   90.00
#
_symmetry.space_group_name_H-M   'P 1'
#
loop_
_entity.id
_entity.type
_entity.pdbx_description
1 polymer ?
#
loop_
_entity_poly.entity_id
_entity_poly.type
_entity_poly.pdbx_seq_one_letter_code
_entity_poly.pdbx_strand_id
1 'polypeptide(L)'
;MSNLNTSPTTRNPTPFDGMFKMGAYKVFSEVSPVIQFMNFTANQALLEALDCAEHIHIIDFDIGCGAQWSSFMQQLPRNNRGVASLKVTAFASPSTHHPVEISLMHENLTQFANDLGVNFELVVVNVDSFDPNSSPLSSFRASESEAIAVNFPIWSFASHLSLLTPFICFIKKLSPKILVSLDRGCERTDLPFSHHILNALQHYEALLDSIDAANIPSDAANNIEKFLFRPRIESTVLGRLHFHGLMPPWRNLFSSAGFLPASISNFAETQAEFLVKRTQAKGFHVEKRQASLVLYWQQWELMSVSTWRC
;
A
#
# COMPACT_ATOMS: atom_id res chain seq x y z
N MET A 1 -2.76 -30.01 -34.20
CA MET A 1 -4.10 -29.50 -33.84
C MET A 1 -4.28 -29.78 -32.35
N SER A 2 -3.66 -28.98 -31.49
CA SER A 2 -4.17 -27.72 -30.92
C SER A 2 -5.12 -27.99 -29.75
N ASN A 3 -4.59 -27.85 -28.53
CA ASN A 3 -5.28 -27.29 -27.38
C ASN A 3 -4.23 -26.57 -26.51
N LEU A 4 -3.64 -25.51 -27.07
CA LEU A 4 -2.89 -24.48 -26.34
C LEU A 4 -3.84 -23.31 -26.15
N ASN A 5 -4.84 -23.49 -25.30
CA ASN A 5 -5.80 -22.43 -24.95
C ASN A 5 -6.21 -22.51 -23.47
N THR A 6 -5.27 -22.90 -22.61
CA THR A 6 -5.36 -22.58 -21.19
C THR A 6 -4.49 -21.36 -20.98
N SER A 7 -5.10 -20.18 -21.01
CA SER A 7 -4.49 -19.00 -20.40
C SER A 7 -4.13 -19.39 -18.95
N PRO A 8 -2.90 -19.10 -18.47
CA PRO A 8 -2.52 -19.40 -17.10
C PRO A 8 -3.45 -18.62 -16.16
N THR A 9 -4.40 -19.33 -15.55
CA THR A 9 -5.35 -18.75 -14.61
C THR A 9 -4.61 -18.35 -13.34
N THR A 10 -4.85 -17.13 -12.87
CA THR A 10 -4.41 -16.70 -11.53
C THR A 10 -5.03 -17.64 -10.50
N ARG A 11 -4.19 -18.32 -9.72
CA ARG A 11 -4.62 -19.23 -8.66
C ARG A 11 -5.37 -18.43 -7.60
N ASN A 12 -6.60 -18.85 -7.26
CA ASN A 12 -7.32 -18.27 -6.14
C ASN A 12 -6.56 -18.50 -4.82
N PRO A 13 -6.46 -17.48 -3.95
CA PRO A 13 -5.78 -17.64 -2.67
C PRO A 13 -6.54 -18.64 -1.80
N THR A 14 -5.80 -19.49 -1.08
CA THR A 14 -6.37 -20.41 -0.08
C THR A 14 -6.28 -19.79 1.33
N PRO A 15 -7.05 -20.30 2.32
CA PRO A 15 -6.92 -19.85 3.71
C PRO A 15 -5.49 -19.95 4.25
N PHE A 16 -4.76 -21.01 3.87
CA PHE A 16 -3.37 -21.23 4.27
C PHE A 16 -2.43 -20.20 3.65
N ASP A 17 -2.67 -19.79 2.41
CA ASP A 17 -1.86 -18.78 1.74
C ASP A 17 -1.89 -17.45 2.52
N GLY A 18 -3.04 -17.07 3.08
CA GLY A 18 -3.18 -15.89 3.94
C GLY A 18 -2.34 -15.98 5.23
N MET A 19 -2.38 -17.11 5.92
CA MET A 19 -1.59 -17.31 7.15
C MET A 19 -0.08 -17.29 6.87
N PHE A 20 0.37 -17.97 5.82
CA PHE A 20 1.79 -17.97 5.43
C PHE A 20 2.25 -16.61 4.93
N LYS A 21 1.39 -15.86 4.22
CA LYS A 21 1.64 -14.47 3.82
C LYS A 21 1.82 -13.56 5.04
N MET A 22 0.99 -13.69 6.08
CA MET A 22 1.18 -12.92 7.33
C MET A 22 2.50 -13.28 8.04
N GLY A 23 2.85 -14.57 8.10
CA GLY A 23 4.13 -15.02 8.65
C GLY A 23 5.32 -14.47 7.88
N ALA A 24 5.30 -14.56 6.55
CA ALA A 24 6.34 -14.01 5.69
C ALA A 24 6.42 -12.49 5.77
N TYR A 25 5.29 -11.78 5.86
CA TYR A 25 5.24 -10.34 6.08
C TYR A 25 5.94 -9.93 7.38
N LYS A 26 5.66 -10.65 8.48
CA LYS A 26 6.31 -10.42 9.76
C LYS A 26 7.82 -10.57 9.63
N VAL A 27 8.30 -11.70 9.12
CA VAL A 27 9.74 -11.95 8.94
C VAL A 27 10.36 -10.88 8.05
N PHE A 28 9.73 -10.53 6.92
CA PHE A 28 10.24 -9.48 6.03
C PHE A 28 10.34 -8.12 6.74
N SER A 29 9.36 -7.77 7.57
CA SER A 29 9.35 -6.52 8.35
C SER A 29 10.43 -6.45 9.45
N GLU A 30 10.94 -7.59 9.89
CA GLU A 30 12.00 -7.69 10.91
C GLU A 30 13.39 -7.56 10.27
N VAL A 31 13.56 -8.03 9.03
CA VAL A 31 14.86 -8.14 8.36
C VAL A 31 15.11 -7.05 7.31
N SER A 32 14.05 -6.39 6.84
CA SER A 32 14.10 -5.37 5.78
C SER A 32 13.32 -4.12 6.17
N PRO A 33 13.80 -2.91 5.82
CA PRO A 33 13.11 -1.67 6.16
C PRO A 33 11.96 -1.38 5.19
N VAL A 34 11.78 -2.13 4.10
CA VAL A 34 10.83 -1.79 3.02
C VAL A 34 9.40 -1.59 3.52
N ILE A 35 8.87 -2.54 4.30
CA ILE A 35 7.52 -2.45 4.88
C ILE A 35 7.42 -1.27 5.85
N GLN A 36 8.40 -1.14 6.74
CA GLN A 36 8.39 -0.10 7.77
C GLN A 36 8.52 1.30 7.16
N PHE A 37 9.31 1.44 6.10
CA PHE A 37 9.49 2.68 5.37
C PHE A 37 8.17 3.13 4.76
N MET A 38 7.48 2.22 4.06
CA MET A 38 6.15 2.47 3.50
C MET A 38 5.18 2.95 4.57
N ASN A 39 5.01 2.14 5.62
CA ASN A 39 3.99 2.35 6.64
C ASN A 39 4.28 3.60 7.47
N PHE A 40 5.51 3.80 7.92
CA PHE A 40 5.87 4.91 8.81
C PHE A 40 5.87 6.25 8.06
N THR A 41 6.41 6.29 6.84
CA THR A 41 6.39 7.52 6.02
C THR A 41 4.95 7.91 5.67
N ALA A 42 4.10 6.94 5.30
CA ALA A 42 2.69 7.19 5.02
C ALA A 42 1.94 7.65 6.28
N ASN A 43 2.08 6.91 7.39
CA ASN A 43 1.43 7.24 8.65
C ASN A 43 1.84 8.62 9.15
N GLN A 44 3.11 9.00 9.02
CA GLN A 44 3.56 10.33 9.42
C GLN A 44 2.86 11.44 8.63
N ALA A 45 2.75 11.28 7.30
CA ALA A 45 2.02 12.23 6.47
C ALA A 45 0.52 12.29 6.80
N LEU A 46 -0.10 11.13 7.08
CA LEU A 46 -1.49 11.03 7.50
C LEU A 46 -1.71 11.75 8.85
N LEU A 47 -0.89 11.46 9.86
CA LEU A 47 -0.98 12.04 11.20
C LEU A 47 -0.84 13.57 11.17
N GLU A 48 0.12 14.09 10.40
CA GLU A 48 0.32 15.54 10.26
C GLU A 48 -0.87 16.24 9.57
N ALA A 49 -1.50 15.59 8.59
CA ALA A 49 -2.64 16.17 7.87
C ALA A 49 -3.97 16.04 8.62
N LEU A 50 -4.07 15.05 9.52
CA LEU A 50 -5.24 14.76 10.35
C LEU A 50 -5.10 15.34 11.76
N ASP A 51 -4.07 16.17 12.00
CA ASP A 51 -3.85 16.77 13.30
C ASP A 51 -5.11 17.48 13.80
N CYS A 52 -5.41 17.30 15.08
CA CYS A 52 -6.61 17.79 15.77
C CYS A 52 -7.97 17.20 15.31
N ALA A 53 -8.03 16.23 14.39
CA ALA A 53 -9.30 15.59 14.01
C ALA A 53 -9.81 14.62 15.09
N GLU A 54 -11.08 14.78 15.49
CA GLU A 54 -11.74 13.86 16.43
C GLU A 54 -12.34 12.63 15.72
N HIS A 55 -12.78 12.80 14.47
CA HIS A 55 -13.35 11.75 13.63
C HIS A 55 -12.49 11.59 12.37
N ILE A 56 -11.70 10.51 12.34
CA ILE A 56 -10.80 10.19 11.23
C ILE A 56 -11.40 9.08 10.38
N HIS A 57 -11.40 9.28 9.07
CA HIS A 57 -11.76 8.25 8.11
C HIS A 57 -10.62 8.05 7.11
N ILE A 58 -10.01 6.87 7.15
CA ILE A 58 -8.99 6.47 6.18
C ILE A 58 -9.63 5.61 5.09
N ILE A 59 -9.41 5.97 3.84
CA ILE A 59 -9.73 5.13 2.68
C ILE A 59 -8.43 4.47 2.23
N ASP A 60 -8.41 3.15 2.23
CA ASP A 60 -7.23 2.36 1.94
C ASP A 60 -7.47 1.41 0.75
N PHE A 61 -6.47 1.29 -0.12
CA PHE A 61 -6.54 0.48 -1.33
C PHE A 61 -5.64 -0.77 -1.30
N ASP A 62 -4.97 -1.06 -0.18
CA ASP A 62 -4.18 -2.29 0.05
C ASP A 62 -3.97 -2.52 1.55
N ILE A 63 -5.01 -3.01 2.22
CA ILE A 63 -5.01 -3.10 3.69
C ILE A 63 -4.00 -4.14 4.21
N GLY A 64 -3.57 -5.04 3.34
CA GLY A 64 -2.59 -6.08 3.63
C GLY A 64 -3.00 -6.92 4.84
N CYS A 65 -2.14 -6.97 5.85
CA CYS A 65 -2.40 -7.65 7.11
C CYS A 65 -2.83 -6.71 8.25
N GLY A 66 -3.13 -5.43 7.96
CA GLY A 66 -3.53 -4.44 8.96
C GLY A 66 -2.38 -3.81 9.77
N ALA A 67 -1.12 -4.25 9.59
CA ALA A 67 0.01 -3.78 10.39
C ALA A 67 0.22 -2.24 10.33
N GLN A 68 -0.05 -1.61 9.19
CA GLN A 68 0.00 -0.15 9.06
C GLN A 68 -1.00 0.53 10.00
N TRP A 69 -2.23 0.02 10.10
CA TRP A 69 -3.30 0.60 10.89
C TRP A 69 -3.11 0.37 12.38
N SER A 70 -2.56 -0.78 12.79
CA SER A 70 -2.10 -0.96 14.17
C SER A 70 -1.03 0.09 14.54
N SER A 71 -0.03 0.29 13.67
CA SER A 71 1.00 1.32 13.88
C SER A 71 0.43 2.74 13.91
N PHE A 72 -0.57 3.03 13.08
CA PHE A 72 -1.24 4.33 13.05
C PHE A 72 -2.01 4.60 14.35
N MET A 73 -2.80 3.62 14.83
CA MET A 73 -3.57 3.74 16.07
C MET A 73 -2.68 4.00 17.29
N GLN A 74 -1.49 3.38 17.36
CA GLN A 74 -0.52 3.62 18.45
C GLN A 74 -0.02 5.06 18.50
N GLN A 75 0.00 5.75 17.36
CA GLN A 75 0.52 7.11 17.22
C GLN A 75 -0.58 8.16 17.28
N LEU A 76 -1.86 7.77 17.36
CA LEU A 76 -2.94 8.72 17.56
C LEU A 76 -2.77 9.44 18.89
N PRO A 77 -2.85 10.79 18.90
CA PRO A 77 -2.68 11.56 20.13
C PRO A 77 -3.80 11.26 21.12
N ARG A 78 -3.42 10.99 22.38
CA ARG A 78 -4.35 10.90 23.49
C ARG A 78 -4.72 12.32 23.93
N ASN A 79 -5.71 12.92 23.30
CA ASN A 79 -6.13 14.29 23.62
C ASN A 79 -7.05 14.34 24.85
N ASN A 80 -7.01 15.46 25.58
CA ASN A 80 -7.90 15.75 26.72
C ASN A 80 -9.40 15.82 26.36
N ARG A 81 -9.74 15.76 25.06
CA ARG A 81 -11.11 15.85 24.52
C ARG A 81 -11.81 14.49 24.34
N GLY A 82 -11.10 13.38 24.58
CA GLY A 82 -11.62 12.03 24.39
C GLY A 82 -10.80 11.25 23.37
N VAL A 83 -11.19 9.99 23.14
CA VAL A 83 -10.51 9.10 22.21
C VAL A 83 -11.00 9.37 20.78
N ALA A 84 -10.07 9.62 19.85
CA ALA A 84 -10.40 9.76 18.43
C ALA A 84 -11.11 8.50 17.91
N SER A 85 -12.15 8.69 17.08
CA SER A 85 -12.74 7.59 16.34
C SER A 85 -12.03 7.40 15.02
N LEU A 86 -11.67 6.16 14.70
CA LEU A 86 -11.00 5.79 13.47
C LEU A 86 -11.88 4.84 12.66
N LYS A 87 -12.34 5.32 11.51
CA LYS A 87 -12.94 4.47 10.48
C LYS A 87 -11.91 4.17 9.41
N VAL A 88 -11.82 2.91 8.99
CA VAL A 88 -11.05 2.50 7.80
C VAL A 88 -12.00 1.88 6.79
N THR A 89 -12.05 2.43 5.57
CA THR A 89 -12.70 1.77 4.44
C THR A 89 -11.63 1.17 3.55
N ALA A 90 -11.54 -0.16 3.54
CA ALA A 90 -10.56 -0.92 2.79
C ALA A 90 -11.15 -1.47 1.50
N PHE A 91 -10.55 -1.11 0.37
CA PHE A 91 -10.82 -1.74 -0.92
C PHE A 91 -10.01 -3.03 -1.04
N ALA A 92 -10.71 -4.15 -1.23
CA ALA A 92 -10.10 -5.46 -1.39
C ALA A 92 -10.75 -6.21 -2.56
N SER A 93 -10.00 -7.13 -3.18
CA SER A 93 -10.52 -8.06 -4.18
C SER A 93 -10.48 -9.49 -3.62
N PRO A 94 -11.54 -10.31 -3.81
CA PRO A 94 -11.51 -11.74 -3.50
C PRO A 94 -10.39 -12.51 -4.22
N SER A 95 -9.83 -11.94 -5.30
CA SER A 95 -8.70 -12.53 -6.04
C SER A 95 -7.36 -12.33 -5.33
N THR A 96 -7.23 -11.31 -4.47
CA THR A 96 -5.98 -10.97 -3.77
C THR A 96 -6.05 -11.20 -2.26
N HIS A 97 -7.25 -11.18 -1.70
CA HIS A 97 -7.51 -11.35 -0.28
C HIS A 97 -8.56 -12.44 -0.07
N HIS A 98 -8.17 -13.51 0.60
CA HIS A 98 -9.12 -14.56 0.95
C HIS A 98 -10.05 -14.06 2.08
N PRO A 99 -11.36 -14.41 2.10
CA PRO A 99 -12.28 -13.94 3.16
C PRO A 99 -11.79 -14.23 4.58
N VAL A 100 -11.16 -15.39 4.81
CA VAL A 100 -10.55 -15.74 6.12
C VAL A 100 -9.41 -14.81 6.50
N GLU A 101 -8.58 -14.37 5.55
CA GLU A 101 -7.50 -13.40 5.79
C GLU A 101 -8.09 -12.06 6.27
N ILE A 102 -9.14 -11.60 5.59
CA ILE A 102 -9.87 -10.37 5.96
C ILE A 102 -10.51 -10.50 7.34
N SER A 103 -11.17 -11.63 7.66
CA SER A 103 -11.77 -11.86 8.97
C SER A 103 -10.74 -11.82 10.10
N LEU A 104 -9.62 -12.54 9.95
CA LEU A 104 -8.55 -12.57 10.96
C LEU A 104 -7.91 -11.19 11.16
N MET A 105 -7.65 -10.48 10.07
CA MET A 105 -7.14 -9.10 10.12
C MET A 105 -8.13 -8.17 10.82
N HIS A 106 -9.43 -8.27 10.51
CA HIS A 106 -10.46 -7.44 11.13
C HIS A 106 -10.57 -7.68 12.64
N GLU A 107 -10.56 -8.94 13.07
CA GLU A 107 -10.57 -9.32 14.49
C GLU A 107 -9.32 -8.77 15.21
N ASN A 108 -8.14 -8.93 14.61
CA ASN A 108 -6.89 -8.43 15.18
C ASN A 108 -6.88 -6.90 15.32
N LEU A 109 -7.32 -6.17 14.31
CA LEU A 109 -7.40 -4.71 14.35
C LEU A 109 -8.42 -4.22 15.39
N THR A 110 -9.57 -4.89 15.48
CA THR A 110 -10.63 -4.56 16.45
C THR A 110 -10.14 -4.79 17.88
N GLN A 111 -9.52 -5.95 18.15
CA GLN A 111 -8.96 -6.23 19.46
C GLN A 111 -7.87 -5.21 19.84
N PHE A 112 -6.98 -4.90 18.90
CA PHE A 112 -5.90 -3.95 19.11
C PHE A 112 -6.43 -2.52 19.38
N ALA A 113 -7.47 -2.10 18.67
CA ALA A 113 -8.14 -0.82 18.92
C ALA A 113 -8.77 -0.78 20.31
N ASN A 114 -9.45 -1.85 20.72
CA ASN A 114 -10.03 -1.97 22.06
C ASN A 114 -8.97 -1.85 23.16
N ASP A 115 -7.82 -2.49 22.99
CA ASP A 115 -6.70 -2.44 23.94
C ASP A 115 -6.12 -1.02 24.07
N LEU A 116 -6.16 -0.23 22.99
CA LEU A 116 -5.76 1.18 22.98
C LEU A 116 -6.89 2.14 23.39
N GLY A 117 -8.12 1.65 23.53
CA GLY A 117 -9.32 2.44 23.78
C GLY A 117 -9.84 3.22 22.56
N VAL A 118 -9.36 2.92 21.34
CA VAL A 118 -9.74 3.58 20.08
C VAL A 118 -11.11 3.10 19.61
N ASN A 119 -12.04 4.02 19.32
CA ASN A 119 -13.31 3.67 18.69
C ASN A 119 -13.06 3.37 17.21
N PHE A 120 -13.00 2.08 16.86
CA PHE A 120 -12.57 1.62 15.54
C PHE A 120 -13.69 0.94 14.75
N GLU A 121 -13.80 1.29 13.48
CA GLU A 121 -14.69 0.65 12.50
C GLU A 121 -13.88 0.28 11.25
N LEU A 122 -14.01 -0.96 10.78
CA LEU A 122 -13.49 -1.39 9.48
C LEU A 122 -14.64 -1.74 8.54
N VAL A 123 -14.66 -1.11 7.37
CA VAL A 123 -15.57 -1.41 6.28
C VAL A 123 -14.77 -1.98 5.11
N VAL A 124 -15.13 -3.15 4.61
CA VAL A 124 -14.48 -3.77 3.45
C VAL A 124 -15.36 -3.63 2.23
N VAL A 125 -14.83 -3.02 1.17
CA VAL A 125 -15.51 -2.80 -0.11
C VAL A 125 -14.84 -3.63 -1.19
N ASN A 126 -15.64 -4.38 -1.95
CA ASN A 126 -15.12 -5.13 -3.09
C ASN A 126 -14.79 -4.17 -4.25
N VAL A 127 -13.50 -4.01 -4.54
CA VAL A 127 -13.00 -3.11 -5.58
C VAL A 127 -13.45 -3.53 -6.99
N ASP A 128 -13.61 -4.83 -7.24
CA ASP A 128 -13.94 -5.37 -8.57
C ASP A 128 -15.39 -5.04 -8.99
N SER A 129 -16.26 -4.84 -8.00
CA SER A 129 -17.69 -4.52 -8.21
C SER A 129 -18.04 -3.06 -7.89
N PHE A 130 -17.09 -2.27 -7.40
CA PHE A 130 -17.34 -0.89 -7.01
C PHE A 130 -17.36 0.03 -8.23
N ASP A 131 -18.45 0.78 -8.41
CA ASP A 131 -18.53 1.81 -9.44
C ASP A 131 -18.36 3.22 -8.83
N PRO A 132 -17.18 3.86 -8.99
CA PRO A 132 -16.92 5.20 -8.48
C PRO A 132 -17.79 6.31 -9.11
N ASN A 133 -18.45 6.05 -10.24
CA ASN A 133 -19.29 7.06 -10.92
C ASN A 133 -20.71 7.11 -10.37
N SER A 134 -21.24 6.00 -9.87
CA SER A 134 -22.60 5.88 -9.35
C SER A 134 -22.67 5.82 -7.82
N SER A 135 -21.54 5.58 -7.14
CA SER A 135 -21.50 5.48 -5.69
C SER A 135 -21.76 6.82 -4.98
N PRO A 136 -22.73 6.88 -4.06
CA PRO A 136 -23.05 8.12 -3.35
C PRO A 136 -21.92 8.48 -2.37
N LEU A 137 -21.49 9.75 -2.39
CA LEU A 137 -20.42 10.25 -1.51
C LEU A 137 -20.77 10.09 -0.02
N SER A 138 -22.06 10.13 0.32
CA SER A 138 -22.55 9.94 1.70
C SER A 138 -22.25 8.56 2.28
N SER A 139 -21.96 7.54 1.46
CA SER A 139 -21.49 6.23 1.96
C SER A 139 -20.07 6.29 2.51
N PHE A 140 -19.28 7.27 2.09
CA PHE A 140 -17.88 7.45 2.47
C PHE A 140 -17.64 8.70 3.32
N ARG A 141 -18.65 9.55 3.50
CA ARG A 141 -18.58 10.72 4.38
C ARG A 141 -19.85 10.76 5.23
N ALA A 142 -19.72 10.43 6.51
CA ALA A 142 -20.85 10.44 7.43
C ALA A 142 -21.24 11.86 7.86
N SER A 143 -20.25 12.76 7.96
CA SER A 143 -20.45 14.16 8.35
C SER A 143 -19.37 15.07 7.73
N GLU A 144 -19.65 16.37 7.63
CA GLU A 144 -18.64 17.35 7.18
C GLU A 144 -17.48 17.56 8.18
N SER A 145 -17.67 17.16 9.43
CA SER A 145 -16.63 17.18 10.47
C SER A 145 -15.65 16.00 10.38
N GLU A 146 -15.95 14.98 9.57
CA GLU A 146 -15.09 13.81 9.39
C GLU A 146 -13.86 14.17 8.52
N ALA A 147 -12.67 13.96 9.06
CA ALA A 147 -11.43 14.19 8.34
C ALA A 147 -11.06 12.95 7.53
N ILE A 148 -11.20 13.05 6.21
CA ILE A 148 -10.87 11.97 5.28
C ILE A 148 -9.40 12.05 4.87
N ALA A 149 -8.68 10.94 4.91
CA ALA A 149 -7.39 10.78 4.27
C ALA A 149 -7.33 9.48 3.46
N VAL A 150 -6.44 9.41 2.48
CA VAL A 150 -6.39 8.27 1.54
C VAL A 150 -4.99 7.69 1.47
N ASN A 151 -4.89 6.37 1.66
CA ASN A 151 -3.69 5.57 1.40
C ASN A 151 -3.87 4.85 0.05
N PHE A 152 -3.07 5.25 -0.94
CA PHE A 152 -3.31 4.94 -2.35
C PHE A 152 -2.07 4.31 -3.02
N PRO A 153 -1.82 3.01 -2.81
CA PRO A 153 -0.81 2.32 -3.58
C PRO A 153 -1.20 2.20 -5.05
N ILE A 154 -0.33 2.64 -5.95
CA ILE A 154 -0.58 2.65 -7.40
C ILE A 154 -0.77 1.23 -7.93
N TRP A 155 -0.09 0.25 -7.33
CA TRP A 155 -0.17 -1.15 -7.73
C TRP A 155 -1.51 -1.82 -7.47
N SER A 156 -2.36 -1.26 -6.61
CA SER A 156 -3.70 -1.78 -6.38
C SER A 156 -4.57 -1.76 -7.65
N PHE A 157 -4.17 -0.99 -8.66
CA PHE A 157 -4.85 -0.87 -9.94
C PHE A 157 -4.13 -1.56 -11.11
N ALA A 158 -3.05 -2.32 -10.86
CA ALA A 158 -2.26 -2.94 -11.94
C ALA A 158 -3.09 -3.85 -12.85
N SER A 159 -4.09 -4.55 -12.30
CA SER A 159 -5.03 -5.39 -13.05
C SER A 159 -6.27 -4.64 -13.57
N HIS A 160 -6.49 -3.39 -13.13
CA HIS A 160 -7.70 -2.60 -13.40
C HIS A 160 -7.38 -1.14 -13.73
N LEU A 161 -6.41 -0.91 -14.62
CA LEU A 161 -5.92 0.44 -14.96
C LEU A 161 -7.00 1.38 -15.48
N SER A 162 -8.08 0.85 -16.09
CA SER A 162 -9.23 1.64 -16.53
C SER A 162 -10.01 2.29 -15.39
N LEU A 163 -9.93 1.72 -14.18
CA LEU A 163 -10.61 2.23 -12.98
C LEU A 163 -9.80 3.34 -12.29
N LEU A 164 -8.51 3.48 -12.59
CA LEU A 164 -7.63 4.43 -11.91
C LEU A 164 -8.15 5.88 -12.01
N THR A 165 -8.46 6.37 -13.21
CA THR A 165 -8.99 7.73 -13.39
C THR A 165 -10.36 7.93 -12.72
N PRO A 166 -11.36 7.05 -12.90
CA PRO A 166 -12.62 7.12 -12.16
C PRO A 166 -12.44 7.19 -10.63
N PHE A 167 -11.55 6.37 -10.05
CA PHE A 167 -11.28 6.40 -8.61
C PHE A 167 -10.60 7.69 -8.17
N ILE A 168 -9.61 8.21 -8.91
CA ILE A 168 -8.98 9.50 -8.60
C ILE A 168 -10.02 10.62 -8.58
N CYS A 169 -10.91 10.66 -9.56
CA CYS A 169 -12.00 11.65 -9.62
C CYS A 169 -12.99 11.49 -8.46
N PHE A 170 -13.33 10.26 -8.09
CA PHE A 170 -14.19 9.97 -6.93
C PHE A 170 -13.53 10.43 -5.62
N ILE A 171 -12.26 10.09 -5.41
CA ILE A 171 -11.51 10.51 -4.23
C ILE A 171 -11.42 12.04 -4.16
N LYS A 172 -11.20 12.72 -5.28
CA LYS A 172 -11.20 14.19 -5.32
C LYS A 172 -12.53 14.78 -4.84
N LYS A 173 -13.67 14.20 -5.24
CA LYS A 173 -15.00 14.65 -4.79
C LYS A 173 -15.19 14.48 -3.28
N LEU A 174 -14.54 13.49 -2.67
CA LEU A 174 -14.52 13.31 -1.21
C LEU A 174 -13.70 14.37 -0.48
N SER A 175 -12.93 15.20 -1.19
CA SER A 175 -12.11 16.29 -0.65
C SER A 175 -11.25 15.86 0.57
N PRO A 176 -10.42 14.79 0.46
CA PRO A 176 -9.55 14.37 1.54
C PRO A 176 -8.54 15.45 1.92
N LYS A 177 -8.18 15.49 3.22
CA LYS A 177 -7.11 16.35 3.76
C LYS A 177 -5.76 16.03 3.12
N ILE A 178 -5.52 14.74 2.86
CA ILE A 178 -4.32 14.25 2.19
C ILE A 178 -4.60 12.94 1.45
N LEU A 179 -3.91 12.77 0.33
CA LEU A 179 -3.74 11.50 -0.35
C LEU A 179 -2.25 11.15 -0.33
N VAL A 180 -1.93 9.98 0.21
CA VAL A 180 -0.59 9.41 0.21
C VAL A 180 -0.53 8.34 -0.87
N SER A 181 0.29 8.52 -1.88
CA SER A 181 0.47 7.56 -2.97
C SER A 181 1.75 6.76 -2.78
N LEU A 182 1.68 5.44 -2.98
CA LEU A 182 2.81 4.53 -2.86
C LEU A 182 3.13 3.91 -4.22
N ASP A 183 4.40 3.91 -4.62
CA ASP A 183 4.84 3.39 -5.91
C ASP A 183 6.13 2.57 -5.76
N ARG A 184 6.17 1.37 -6.35
CA ARG A 184 7.34 0.48 -6.38
C ARG A 184 8.29 0.82 -7.54
N GLY A 185 7.86 1.61 -8.52
CA GLY A 185 8.63 1.93 -9.73
C GLY A 185 8.82 0.76 -10.70
N CYS A 186 8.44 -0.46 -10.32
CA CYS A 186 8.63 -1.66 -11.14
C CYS A 186 7.52 -1.89 -12.17
N GLU A 187 6.32 -1.34 -11.95
CA GLU A 187 5.12 -1.54 -12.78
C GLU A 187 5.07 -0.62 -14.01
N ARG A 188 6.05 -0.81 -14.90
CA ARG A 188 6.23 -0.01 -16.11
C ARG A 188 5.50 -0.55 -17.32
N THR A 189 4.18 -0.71 -17.19
CA THR A 189 3.35 -1.28 -18.26
C THR A 189 3.18 -0.32 -19.46
N ASP A 190 3.66 0.92 -19.33
CA ASP A 190 3.89 1.89 -20.40
C ASP A 190 5.00 1.49 -21.39
N LEU A 191 5.91 0.59 -20.96
CA LEU A 191 7.02 0.10 -21.79
C LEU A 191 6.65 -1.14 -22.60
N PRO A 192 7.41 -1.46 -23.67
CA PRO A 192 7.31 -2.75 -24.36
C PRO A 192 7.49 -3.92 -23.38
N PHE A 193 6.84 -5.06 -23.66
CA PHE A 193 6.80 -6.21 -22.75
C PHE A 193 8.19 -6.61 -22.23
N SER A 194 9.20 -6.73 -23.09
CA SER A 194 10.56 -7.10 -22.69
C SER A 194 11.18 -6.13 -21.68
N HIS A 195 10.96 -4.83 -21.86
CA HIS A 195 11.50 -3.79 -20.98
C HIS A 195 10.75 -3.75 -19.65
N HIS A 196 9.42 -3.94 -19.68
CA HIS A 196 8.63 -4.08 -18.46
C HIS A 196 9.09 -5.26 -17.61
N ILE A 197 9.29 -6.43 -18.23
CA ILE A 197 9.78 -7.63 -17.54
C ILE A 197 11.21 -7.42 -17.02
N LEU A 198 12.10 -6.80 -17.80
CA LEU A 198 13.45 -6.48 -17.35
C LEU A 198 13.44 -5.56 -16.12
N ASN A 199 12.62 -4.52 -16.14
CA ASN A 199 12.49 -3.58 -15.03
C ASN A 199 11.93 -4.25 -13.77
N ALA A 200 10.95 -5.14 -13.92
CA ALA A 200 10.44 -5.95 -12.82
C ALA A 200 11.51 -6.91 -12.27
N LEU A 201 12.26 -7.59 -13.15
CA LEU A 201 13.33 -8.50 -12.75
C LEU A 201 14.41 -7.76 -11.95
N GLN A 202 14.88 -6.62 -12.43
CA GLN A 202 15.87 -5.79 -11.74
C GLN A 202 15.39 -5.35 -10.34
N HIS A 203 14.10 -5.01 -10.21
CA HIS A 203 13.51 -4.68 -8.92
C HIS A 203 13.52 -5.87 -7.95
N TYR A 204 13.15 -7.07 -8.39
CA TYR A 204 13.18 -8.25 -7.52
C TYR A 204 14.59 -8.76 -7.25
N GLU A 205 15.53 -8.59 -8.19
CA GLU A 205 16.95 -8.85 -7.97
C GLU A 205 17.49 -7.97 -6.84
N ALA A 206 17.19 -6.66 -6.85
CA ALA A 206 17.58 -5.75 -5.77
C ALA A 206 16.93 -6.13 -4.42
N LEU A 207 15.67 -6.57 -4.42
CA LEU A 207 15.01 -7.06 -3.20
C LEU A 207 15.66 -8.34 -2.67
N LEU A 208 15.95 -9.31 -3.53
CA LEU A 208 16.59 -10.57 -3.15
C LEU A 208 18.02 -10.34 -2.62
N ASP A 209 18.81 -9.52 -3.31
CA ASP A 209 20.16 -9.12 -2.86
C ASP A 209 20.10 -8.45 -1.46
N SER A 210 19.07 -7.64 -1.21
CA SER A 210 18.87 -7.03 0.12
C SER A 210 18.50 -8.03 1.23
N ILE A 211 17.82 -9.12 0.89
CA ILE A 211 17.50 -10.21 1.82
C ILE A 211 18.74 -11.05 2.11
N ASP A 212 19.51 -11.38 1.08
CA ASP A 212 20.77 -12.11 1.22
C ASP A 212 21.76 -11.34 2.10
N ALA A 213 21.84 -10.02 1.92
CA ALA A 213 22.65 -9.14 2.76
C ALA A 213 22.20 -9.06 4.23
N ALA A 214 20.96 -9.42 4.55
CA ALA A 214 20.48 -9.51 5.94
C ALA A 214 20.98 -10.78 6.66
N ASN A 215 21.58 -11.73 5.94
CA ASN A 215 22.18 -12.96 6.50
C ASN A 215 21.23 -13.76 7.40
N ILE A 216 19.99 -13.94 6.92
CA ILE A 216 18.93 -14.66 7.64
C ILE A 216 18.95 -16.16 7.31
N PRO A 217 18.32 -17.03 8.13
CA PRO A 217 18.20 -18.44 7.80
C PRO A 217 17.51 -18.68 6.44
N SER A 218 17.99 -19.67 5.67
CA SER A 218 17.45 -19.98 4.34
C SER A 218 15.95 -20.24 4.36
N ASP A 219 15.41 -20.92 5.38
CA ASP A 219 13.97 -21.15 5.50
C ASP A 219 13.16 -19.85 5.64
N ALA A 220 13.71 -18.84 6.32
CA ALA A 220 13.08 -17.54 6.47
C ALA A 220 13.09 -16.76 5.15
N ALA A 221 14.22 -16.75 4.43
CA ALA A 221 14.33 -16.16 3.10
C ALA A 221 13.36 -16.84 2.10
N ASN A 222 13.36 -18.17 2.06
CA ASN A 222 12.45 -18.96 1.22
C ASN A 222 10.97 -18.66 1.48
N ASN A 223 10.60 -18.39 2.74
CA ASN A 223 9.24 -17.99 3.08
C ASN A 223 8.88 -16.60 2.54
N ILE A 224 9.79 -15.62 2.65
CA ILE A 224 9.61 -14.28 2.06
C ILE A 224 9.42 -14.40 0.55
N GLU A 225 10.33 -15.10 -0.12
CA GLU A 225 10.29 -15.28 -1.56
C GLU A 225 9.00 -15.95 -2.02
N LYS A 226 8.63 -17.06 -1.39
CA LYS A 226 7.49 -17.88 -1.79
C LYS A 226 6.16 -17.17 -1.58
N PHE A 227 5.99 -16.45 -0.47
CA PHE A 227 4.69 -15.93 -0.07
C PHE A 227 4.52 -14.42 -0.28
N LEU A 228 5.60 -13.65 -0.49
CA LEU A 228 5.52 -12.22 -0.79
C LEU A 228 5.99 -11.87 -2.21
N PHE A 229 7.15 -12.37 -2.64
CA PHE A 229 7.75 -11.95 -3.92
C PHE A 229 7.16 -12.70 -5.09
N ARG A 230 7.10 -14.04 -5.01
CA ARG A 230 6.59 -14.90 -6.08
C ARG A 230 5.17 -14.53 -6.53
N PRO A 231 4.17 -14.33 -5.64
CA PRO A 231 2.83 -13.94 -6.09
C PRO A 231 2.82 -12.61 -6.85
N ARG A 232 3.68 -11.66 -6.45
CA ARG A 232 3.80 -10.36 -7.12
C ARG A 232 4.55 -10.45 -8.44
N ILE A 233 5.56 -11.31 -8.55
CA ILE A 233 6.25 -11.63 -9.82
C ILE A 233 5.25 -12.27 -10.80
N GLU A 234 4.53 -13.29 -10.35
CA GLU A 234 3.49 -13.95 -11.14
C GLU A 234 2.43 -12.94 -11.59
N SER A 235 1.95 -12.08 -10.68
CA SER A 235 1.00 -11.00 -11.03
C SER A 235 1.56 -10.01 -12.05
N THR A 236 2.85 -9.66 -11.97
CA THR A 236 3.49 -8.73 -12.93
C THR A 236 3.54 -9.36 -14.33
N VAL A 237 3.95 -10.63 -14.43
CA VAL A 237 4.03 -11.35 -15.71
C VAL A 237 2.65 -11.62 -16.28
N LEU A 238 1.74 -12.19 -15.47
CA LEU A 238 0.39 -12.56 -15.89
C LEU A 238 -0.47 -11.33 -16.15
N GLY A 239 -0.30 -10.26 -15.37
CA GLY A 239 -1.02 -9.01 -15.52
C GLY A 239 -0.84 -8.42 -16.92
N ARG A 240 0.38 -8.44 -17.46
CA ARG A 240 0.63 -8.01 -18.85
C ARG A 240 0.08 -8.92 -19.92
N LEU A 241 -0.06 -10.22 -19.63
CA LEU A 241 -0.63 -11.18 -20.57
C LEU A 241 -2.15 -11.04 -20.65
N HIS A 242 -2.81 -10.78 -19.52
CA HIS A 242 -4.27 -10.73 -19.43
C HIS A 242 -4.84 -9.31 -19.59
N PHE A 243 -4.06 -8.27 -19.24
CA PHE A 243 -4.48 -6.87 -19.29
C PHE A 243 -3.51 -6.06 -20.15
N HIS A 244 -4.01 -5.60 -21.31
CA HIS A 244 -3.24 -4.80 -22.25
C HIS A 244 -3.18 -3.30 -21.92
N GLY A 245 -3.73 -2.89 -20.77
CA GLY A 245 -3.68 -1.50 -20.32
C GLY A 245 -2.24 -1.02 -20.14
N LEU A 246 -1.97 0.21 -20.59
CA LEU A 246 -0.72 0.90 -20.35
C LEU A 246 -0.88 1.77 -19.10
N MET A 247 0.09 1.71 -18.19
CA MET A 247 0.11 2.53 -16.99
C MET A 247 0.11 3.99 -17.44
N PRO A 248 -0.96 4.75 -17.17
CA PRO A 248 -0.96 6.16 -17.49
C PRO A 248 0.08 6.87 -16.60
N PRO A 249 0.52 8.08 -16.97
CA PRO A 249 1.36 8.90 -16.10
C PRO A 249 0.53 9.33 -14.88
N TRP A 250 0.42 8.46 -13.87
CA TRP A 250 -0.54 8.55 -12.76
C TRP A 250 -0.35 9.84 -11.95
N ARG A 251 0.89 10.34 -11.84
CA ARG A 251 1.19 11.65 -11.22
C ARG A 251 0.50 12.81 -11.94
N ASN A 252 0.42 12.74 -13.27
CA ASN A 252 -0.30 13.73 -14.08
C ASN A 252 -1.81 13.57 -13.95
N LEU A 253 -2.32 12.37 -13.66
CA LEU A 253 -3.75 12.14 -13.38
C LEU A 253 -4.16 12.83 -12.07
N PHE A 254 -3.35 12.74 -11.02
CA PHE A 254 -3.59 13.49 -9.79
C PHE A 254 -3.65 15.00 -10.05
N SER A 255 -2.65 15.53 -10.77
CA SER A 255 -2.61 16.97 -11.11
C SER A 255 -3.81 17.39 -11.98
N SER A 256 -4.17 16.58 -12.98
CA SER A 256 -5.33 16.82 -13.85
C SER A 256 -6.66 16.76 -13.12
N ALA A 257 -6.76 15.94 -12.07
CA ALA A 257 -7.91 15.90 -11.17
C ALA A 257 -7.89 17.05 -10.13
N GLY A 258 -6.87 17.90 -10.14
CA GLY A 258 -6.75 19.07 -9.27
C GLY A 258 -6.11 18.79 -7.92
N PHE A 259 -5.41 17.67 -7.73
CA PHE A 259 -4.54 17.50 -6.57
C PHE A 259 -3.24 18.28 -6.73
N LEU A 260 -2.74 18.85 -5.63
CA LEU A 260 -1.46 19.54 -5.59
C LEU A 260 -0.43 18.70 -4.84
N PRO A 261 0.81 18.56 -5.35
CA PRO A 261 1.89 17.91 -4.60
C PRO A 261 2.11 18.63 -3.26
N ALA A 262 2.25 17.85 -2.19
CA ALA A 262 2.61 18.33 -0.87
C ALA A 262 4.01 17.83 -0.49
N SER A 263 4.77 18.64 0.24
CA SER A 263 6.10 18.26 0.71
C SER A 263 6.03 17.22 1.83
N ILE A 264 6.97 16.27 1.79
CA ILE A 264 7.21 15.35 2.91
C ILE A 264 7.94 16.10 4.03
N SER A 265 7.48 15.95 5.27
CA SER A 265 8.08 16.63 6.42
C SER A 265 9.51 16.18 6.69
N ASN A 266 10.31 17.07 7.29
CA ASN A 266 11.66 16.71 7.73
C ASN A 266 11.63 15.63 8.84
N PHE A 267 10.52 15.54 9.57
CA PHE A 267 10.35 14.51 10.59
C PHE A 267 10.16 13.12 9.97
N ALA A 268 9.32 12.99 8.92
CA ALA A 268 9.18 11.75 8.16
C ALA A 268 10.50 11.30 7.54
N GLU A 269 11.26 12.23 6.95
CA GLU A 269 12.61 11.98 6.42
C GLU A 269 13.57 11.47 7.51
N THR A 270 13.63 12.18 8.64
CA THR A 270 14.49 11.79 9.77
C THR A 270 14.12 10.41 10.32
N GLN A 271 12.82 10.12 10.45
CA GLN A 271 12.33 8.81 10.89
C GLN A 271 12.74 7.70 9.92
N ALA A 272 12.64 7.94 8.61
CA ALA A 272 13.05 7.00 7.58
C ALA A 272 14.57 6.78 7.56
N GLU A 273 15.37 7.83 7.76
CA GLU A 273 16.82 7.69 7.91
C GLU A 273 17.19 6.85 9.13
N PHE A 274 16.54 7.08 10.29
CA PHE A 274 16.77 6.29 11.50
C PHE A 274 16.39 4.82 11.28
N LEU A 275 15.26 4.59 10.60
CA LEU A 275 14.82 3.25 10.23
C LEU A 275 15.88 2.52 9.40
N VAL A 276 16.45 3.17 8.40
CA VAL A 276 17.48 2.56 7.56
C VAL A 276 18.79 2.35 8.32
N LYS A 277 19.21 3.32 9.14
CA LYS A 277 20.44 3.23 9.95
C LYS A 277 20.43 2.07 10.96
N ARG A 278 19.24 1.67 11.45
CA ARG A 278 19.09 0.54 12.40
C ARG A 278 18.96 -0.83 11.72
N THR A 279 18.74 -0.88 10.40
CA THR A 279 18.64 -2.13 9.65
C THR A 279 20.01 -2.81 9.57
N GLN A 280 20.04 -4.14 9.71
CA GLN A 280 21.30 -4.90 9.69
C GLN A 280 21.99 -4.88 8.32
N ALA A 281 21.21 -5.02 7.24
CA ALA A 281 21.71 -5.00 5.87
C ALA A 281 22.21 -3.60 5.48
N LYS A 282 23.51 -3.51 5.15
CA LYS A 282 24.15 -2.28 4.67
C LYS A 282 23.91 -2.14 3.18
N GLY A 283 23.25 -1.07 2.75
CA GLY A 283 22.93 -0.81 1.34
C GLY A 283 21.66 0.01 1.17
N PHE A 284 20.78 -0.01 2.17
CA PHE A 284 19.61 0.87 2.19
C PHE A 284 20.00 2.33 2.42
N HIS A 285 19.30 3.24 1.74
CA HIS A 285 19.32 4.68 2.03
C HIS A 285 18.02 5.34 1.55
N VAL A 286 17.79 6.58 1.99
CA VAL A 286 16.62 7.36 1.60
C VAL A 286 17.03 8.65 0.91
N GLU A 287 16.23 9.07 -0.07
CA GLU A 287 16.39 10.35 -0.75
C GLU A 287 15.07 11.12 -0.68
N LYS A 288 15.14 12.35 -0.18
CA LYS A 288 14.01 13.28 -0.24
C LYS A 288 14.02 14.04 -1.55
N ARG A 289 12.89 13.97 -2.24
CA ARG A 289 12.53 14.79 -3.39
C ARG A 289 11.44 15.79 -2.96
N GLN A 290 11.15 16.78 -3.80
CA GLN A 290 10.25 17.89 -3.44
C GLN A 290 8.90 17.45 -2.84
N ALA A 291 8.28 16.40 -3.38
CA ALA A 291 6.98 15.88 -2.93
C ALA A 291 6.99 14.38 -2.64
N SER A 292 8.17 13.77 -2.50
CA SER A 292 8.29 12.33 -2.27
C SER A 292 9.52 11.96 -1.44
N LEU A 293 9.44 10.84 -0.74
CA LEU A 293 10.57 10.20 -0.11
C LEU A 293 10.77 8.83 -0.79
N VAL A 294 12.02 8.51 -1.13
CA VAL A 294 12.35 7.31 -1.91
C VAL A 294 13.31 6.45 -1.11
N LEU A 295 13.02 5.16 -1.02
CA LEU A 295 13.88 4.13 -0.44
C LEU A 295 14.67 3.43 -1.56
N TYR A 296 15.97 3.31 -1.33
CA TYR A 296 16.89 2.64 -2.24
C TYR A 296 17.51 1.41 -1.60
N TRP A 297 17.92 0.48 -2.45
CA TRP A 297 18.94 -0.51 -2.14
C TRP A 297 20.11 -0.33 -3.11
N GLN A 298 21.28 0.03 -2.57
CA GLN A 298 22.39 0.53 -3.38
C GLN A 298 21.88 1.61 -4.35
N GLN A 299 22.10 1.49 -5.65
CA GLN A 299 21.62 2.45 -6.64
C GLN A 299 20.18 2.23 -7.13
N TRP A 300 19.47 1.23 -6.63
CA TRP A 300 18.15 0.83 -7.13
C TRP A 300 17.01 1.41 -6.30
N GLU A 301 16.08 2.12 -6.95
CA GLU A 301 14.83 2.55 -6.31
C GLU A 301 13.95 1.33 -6.00
N LEU A 302 13.61 1.15 -4.72
CA LEU A 302 12.71 0.08 -4.29
C LEU A 302 11.28 0.59 -4.10
N MET A 303 11.12 1.79 -3.56
CA MET A 303 9.81 2.33 -3.24
C MET A 303 9.84 3.84 -3.10
N SER A 304 8.77 4.50 -3.50
CA SER A 304 8.54 5.91 -3.24
C SER A 304 7.19 6.14 -2.56
N VAL A 305 7.18 7.10 -1.64
CA VAL A 305 5.99 7.64 -0.98
C VAL A 305 5.86 9.09 -1.40
N SER A 306 4.72 9.49 -1.98
CA SER A 306 4.44 10.90 -2.29
C SER A 306 3.11 11.37 -1.76
N THR A 307 3.02 12.65 -1.45
CA THR A 307 1.86 13.25 -0.79
C THR A 307 1.18 14.28 -1.67
N TRP A 308 -0.15 14.32 -1.59
CA TRP A 308 -1.00 15.18 -2.42
C TRP A 308 -2.12 15.78 -1.58
N ARG A 309 -2.48 17.03 -1.83
CA ARG A 309 -3.60 17.73 -1.17
C ARG A 309 -4.70 18.05 -2.17
N CYS A 310 -5.93 18.04 -1.68
CA CYS A 310 -7.09 18.51 -2.44
C CYS A 310 -7.15 20.05 -2.50
#